data_AF-A0A699ZK33-F1
#
_entry.id   AF-A0A699ZK33-F1
#
_cell.length_a   1.000
_cell.length_b   1.000
_cell.length_c   1.000
_cell.angle_alpha   90.00
_cell.angle_beta   90.00
_cell.angle_gamma   90.00
#
_symmetry.space_group_name_H-M   'P 1'
#
loop_
_entity.id
_entity.type
_entity.pdbx_description
1 polymer ?
#
loop_
_entity_poly.entity_id
_entity_poly.type
_entity_poly.pdbx_seq_one_letter_code
_entity_poly.pdbx_strand_id
1 'polypeptide(L)'
;QEASYNGVLGGFGYVSDLDVADSRQLLDKALKAHIAEAAKGTRKLVALDCGAGVGRVTKELLLPLFTEVDLLEPSKHLLDAAEKSLKNNRKLSSPPGHAAVNFYLAGLQEHTFAPQ
;
A
#
# COMPACT_ATOMS: atom_id res chain seq x y z
N GLN A 1 0.03 12.49 -14.76
CA GLN A 1 0.55 11.14 -15.06
C GLN A 1 -0.60 10.18 -15.31
N GLU A 2 -0.37 9.13 -16.11
CA GLU A 2 -1.35 8.07 -16.36
C GLU A 2 -1.65 7.26 -15.08
N ALA A 3 -2.90 6.84 -14.89
CA ALA A 3 -3.33 6.01 -13.77
C ALA A 3 -3.01 4.51 -14.01
N SER A 4 -1.73 4.18 -14.10
CA SER A 4 -1.22 2.81 -14.26
C SER A 4 0.13 2.64 -13.55
N TYR A 5 0.59 1.39 -13.40
CA TYR A 5 1.92 1.11 -12.83
C TYR A 5 3.03 1.75 -13.66
N ASN A 6 2.89 1.72 -14.99
CA ASN A 6 3.83 2.38 -15.89
C ASN A 6 3.82 3.90 -15.70
N GLY A 7 2.64 4.50 -15.54
CA GLY A 7 2.49 5.94 -15.31
C GLY A 7 3.14 6.42 -14.00
N VAL A 8 2.88 5.73 -12.88
CA VAL A 8 3.45 6.11 -11.57
C VAL A 8 4.94 5.79 -11.45
N LEU A 9 5.45 4.88 -12.27
CA LEU A 9 6.89 4.57 -12.39
C LEU A 9 7.57 5.35 -13.53
N GLY A 10 6.93 6.38 -14.10
CA GLY A 10 7.56 7.26 -15.09
C GLY A 10 7.98 6.56 -16.40
N GLY A 11 7.25 5.53 -16.81
CA GLY A 11 7.56 4.74 -18.01
C GLY A 11 8.35 3.44 -17.73
N PHE A 12 8.67 3.17 -16.47
CA PHE A 12 9.44 1.99 -16.05
C PHE A 12 8.56 0.91 -15.42
N GLY A 13 7.33 0.70 -15.90
CA GLY A 13 6.38 -0.26 -15.31
C GLY A 13 6.93 -1.69 -15.17
N TYR A 14 7.86 -2.08 -16.04
CA TYR A 14 8.52 -3.38 -16.04
C TYR A 14 9.41 -3.65 -14.82
N VAL A 15 9.80 -2.63 -14.04
CA VAL A 15 10.59 -2.84 -12.82
C VAL A 15 9.73 -3.15 -11.59
N SER A 16 8.40 -3.06 -11.71
CA SER A 16 7.47 -3.17 -10.56
C SER A 16 7.68 -4.45 -9.76
N ASP A 17 7.82 -5.59 -10.42
CA ASP A 17 7.92 -6.89 -9.73
C ASP A 17 9.24 -7.02 -8.94
N LEU A 18 10.33 -6.50 -9.52
CA LEU A 18 11.64 -6.46 -8.85
C LEU A 18 11.62 -5.51 -7.65
N ASP A 19 11.08 -4.31 -7.82
CA ASP A 19 10.92 -3.32 -6.75
C ASP A 19 10.10 -3.88 -5.57
N VAL A 20 9.00 -4.58 -5.84
CA VAL A 20 8.17 -5.23 -4.81
C VAL A 20 8.95 -6.36 -4.12
N ALA A 21 9.66 -7.20 -4.88
CA ALA A 21 10.42 -8.32 -4.32
C ALA A 21 11.56 -7.86 -3.40
N ASP A 22 12.30 -6.83 -3.79
CA ASP A 22 13.39 -6.28 -2.97
C ASP A 22 12.86 -5.55 -1.74
N SER A 23 11.78 -4.77 -1.89
CA SER A 23 11.10 -4.13 -0.77
C SER A 23 10.56 -5.16 0.23
N ARG A 24 10.03 -6.29 -0.25
CA ARG A 24 9.60 -7.40 0.62
C ARG A 24 10.75 -7.96 1.43
N GLN A 25 11.90 -8.23 0.80
CA GLN A 25 13.09 -8.71 1.51
C GLN A 25 13.57 -7.71 2.57
N LEU A 26 13.49 -6.41 2.27
CA LEU A 26 13.82 -5.36 3.24
C LEU A 26 12.87 -5.39 4.44
N LEU A 27 11.55 -5.44 4.22
CA LEU A 27 10.57 -5.51 5.31
C LEU A 27 10.69 -6.79 6.13
N ASP A 28 10.91 -7.94 5.49
CA ASP A 28 11.13 -9.22 6.18
C ASP A 28 12.36 -9.17 7.09
N LYS A 29 13.38 -8.38 6.75
CA LYS A 29 14.56 -8.15 7.59
C LYS A 29 14.28 -7.13 8.70
N ALA A 30 13.76 -5.96 8.34
CA ALA A 30 13.57 -4.84 9.26
C ALA A 30 12.46 -5.09 10.29
N LEU A 31 11.39 -5.78 9.91
CA LEU A 31 10.20 -6.02 10.72
C LEU A 31 10.02 -7.49 11.10
N LYS A 32 11.07 -8.31 10.99
CA LYS A 32 11.03 -9.77 11.18
C LYS A 32 10.21 -10.22 12.39
N ALA A 33 10.49 -9.63 13.55
CA ALA A 33 9.80 -9.97 14.80
C ALA A 33 8.31 -9.62 14.75
N HIS A 34 7.97 -8.43 14.24
CA HIS A 34 6.60 -7.94 14.14
C HIS A 34 5.77 -8.73 13.14
N ILE A 35 6.34 -9.11 12.00
CA ILE A 35 5.71 -9.99 11.01
C ILE A 35 5.45 -11.38 11.62
N ALA A 36 6.40 -11.90 12.41
CA ALA A 36 6.21 -13.18 13.09
C ALA A 36 5.13 -13.12 14.19
N GLU A 37 5.04 -12.01 14.94
CA GLU A 37 3.95 -11.77 15.90
C GLU A 37 2.60 -11.66 15.19
N ALA A 38 2.55 -10.97 14.05
CA ALA A 38 1.34 -10.82 13.25
C ALA A 38 0.85 -12.16 12.68
N ALA A 39 1.76 -12.99 12.17
CA ALA A 39 1.44 -14.34 11.70
C ALA A 39 0.91 -15.25 12.82
N LYS A 40 1.27 -14.99 14.08
CA LYS A 40 0.73 -15.67 15.27
C LYS A 40 -0.57 -15.06 15.79
N GLY A 41 -1.04 -13.96 15.19
CA GLY A 41 -2.21 -13.22 15.64
C GLY A 41 -2.01 -12.44 16.94
N THR A 42 -0.77 -12.32 17.44
CA THR A 42 -0.47 -11.63 18.70
C THR A 42 -0.21 -10.14 18.51
N ARG A 43 -0.20 -9.67 17.25
CA ARG A 43 -0.01 -8.26 16.89
C ARG A 43 -0.78 -7.92 15.63
N LYS A 44 -1.41 -6.74 15.60
CA LYS A 44 -1.94 -6.14 14.38
C LYS A 44 -0.89 -5.22 13.77
N LEU A 45 -0.64 -5.35 12.47
CA LEU A 45 0.21 -4.43 11.72
C LEU A 45 -0.65 -3.52 10.86
N VAL A 46 -0.40 -2.22 10.94
CA VAL A 46 -1.05 -1.20 10.12
C VAL A 46 0.01 -0.33 9.44
N ALA A 47 -0.29 0.18 8.26
CA ALA A 47 0.63 1.00 7.48
C ALA A 47 -0.08 2.20 6.83
N LEU A 48 0.71 3.19 6.45
CA LEU A 48 0.29 4.32 5.63
C LEU A 48 1.17 4.37 4.39
N ASP A 49 0.56 4.27 3.20
CA ASP A 49 1.22 4.44 1.90
C ASP A 49 1.17 5.92 1.51
N CYS A 50 2.30 6.61 1.60
CA CYS A 50 2.42 8.04 1.31
C CYS A 50 2.85 8.27 -0.14
N GLY A 51 2.10 9.10 -0.89
CA GLY A 51 2.29 9.20 -2.33
C GLY A 51 1.88 7.89 -3.01
N ALA A 52 0.76 7.31 -2.58
CA ALA A 52 0.36 5.97 -2.94
C ALA A 52 0.09 5.80 -4.45
N GLY A 53 -0.14 6.89 -5.18
CA GLY A 53 -0.50 6.87 -6.59
C GLY A 53 -1.72 6.00 -6.83
N VAL A 54 -1.57 5.00 -7.70
CA VAL A 54 -2.64 4.02 -8.02
C VAL A 54 -2.71 2.85 -7.03
N GLY A 55 -2.03 2.94 -5.88
CA GLY A 55 -2.02 1.91 -4.84
C GLY A 55 -1.18 0.68 -5.20
N ARG A 56 -0.12 0.84 -6.01
CA ARG A 56 0.77 -0.26 -6.44
C ARG A 56 1.42 -0.93 -5.24
N VAL A 57 2.09 -0.15 -4.39
CA VAL A 57 2.79 -0.64 -3.20
C VAL A 57 1.80 -1.19 -2.19
N THR A 58 0.69 -0.48 -1.94
CA THR A 58 -0.42 -1.01 -1.14
C THR A 58 -0.88 -2.40 -1.60
N LYS A 59 -1.16 -2.57 -2.90
CA LYS A 59 -1.70 -3.82 -3.45
C LYS A 59 -0.69 -4.97 -3.42
N GLU A 60 0.52 -4.73 -3.90
CA GLU A 60 1.49 -5.81 -4.17
C GLU A 60 2.41 -6.11 -2.99
N LEU A 61 2.61 -5.14 -2.07
CA LEU A 61 3.55 -5.28 -0.96
C LEU A 61 2.88 -5.19 0.42
N LEU A 62 2.08 -4.15 0.67
CA LEU A 62 1.61 -3.86 2.03
C LEU A 62 0.44 -4.75 2.45
N LEU A 63 -0.62 -4.90 1.63
CA LEU A 63 -1.76 -5.73 2.00
C LEU A 63 -1.44 -7.22 2.22
N PRO A 64 -0.41 -7.82 1.60
CA PRO A 64 0.09 -9.12 2.01
C PRO A 64 0.63 -9.22 3.44
N LEU A 65 1.04 -8.11 4.06
CA LEU A 65 1.75 -8.06 5.35
C LEU A 65 0.98 -7.33 6.46
N PHE A 66 0.26 -6.27 6.11
CA PHE A 66 -0.43 -5.36 7.02
C PHE A 66 -1.94 -5.55 6.92
N THR A 67 -2.60 -5.64 8.06
CA THR A 67 -4.04 -5.86 8.15
C THR A 67 -4.82 -4.64 7.65
N GLU A 68 -4.33 -3.44 7.94
CA GLU A 68 -4.95 -2.21 7.46
C GLU A 68 -3.89 -1.32 6.83
N VAL A 69 -4.23 -0.77 5.66
CA VAL A 69 -3.39 0.17 4.94
C VAL A 69 -4.21 1.41 4.61
N ASP A 70 -3.72 2.55 5.07
CA ASP A 70 -4.22 3.86 4.66
C ASP A 70 -3.43 4.36 3.46
N LEU A 71 -4.07 5.11 2.57
CA LEU A 71 -3.44 5.71 1.41
C LEU A 71 -3.54 7.23 1.50
N LEU A 72 -2.42 7.90 1.24
CA LEU A 72 -2.33 9.36 1.13
C LEU A 72 -1.77 9.71 -0.26
N GLU A 73 -2.54 10.42 -1.08
CA GLU A 73 -2.16 10.78 -2.45
C GLU A 73 -2.76 12.14 -2.83
N PRO A 74 -1.96 13.13 -3.29
CA PRO A 74 -2.48 14.44 -3.69
C PRO A 74 -3.25 14.42 -5.03
N SER A 75 -3.06 13.41 -5.87
CA SER A 75 -3.68 13.31 -7.18
C SER A 75 -5.00 12.53 -7.15
N LYS A 76 -6.13 13.25 -7.28
CA LYS A 76 -7.47 12.64 -7.20
C LYS A 76 -7.68 11.49 -8.18
N HIS A 77 -7.27 11.64 -9.44
CA HIS A 77 -7.53 10.58 -10.44
C HIS A 77 -6.68 9.32 -10.20
N LEU A 78 -5.53 9.44 -9.54
CA LEU A 78 -4.73 8.28 -9.11
C LEU A 78 -5.35 7.61 -7.89
N LEU A 79 -5.75 8.41 -6.90
CA LEU A 79 -6.39 7.90 -5.68
C LEU A 79 -7.72 7.20 -5.99
N ASP A 80 -8.55 7.77 -6.89
CA ASP A 80 -9.78 7.13 -7.37
C ASP A 80 -9.48 5.77 -8.05
N ALA A 81 -8.39 5.68 -8.81
CA ALA A 81 -7.96 4.43 -9.44
C ALA A 81 -7.48 3.40 -8.41
N ALA A 82 -6.75 3.85 -7.37
CA ALA A 82 -6.35 3.02 -6.24
C ALA A 82 -7.57 2.46 -5.51
N GLU A 83 -8.51 3.32 -5.15
CA GLU A 83 -9.74 2.95 -4.44
C GLU A 83 -10.56 1.93 -5.24
N LYS A 84 -10.76 2.18 -6.54
CA LYS A 84 -11.45 1.25 -7.43
C LYS A 84 -10.73 -0.09 -7.54
N SER A 85 -9.40 -0.10 -7.62
CA SER A 85 -8.62 -1.34 -7.72
C SER A 85 -8.66 -2.15 -6.42
N LEU A 86 -8.48 -1.49 -5.28
CA LEU A 86 -8.31 -2.11 -3.97
C LEU A 86 -9.64 -2.56 -3.34
N LYS A 87 -10.76 -1.87 -3.61
CA LYS A 87 -12.10 -2.31 -3.17
C LYS A 87 -12.64 -3.49 -3.99
N ASN A 88 -12.13 -3.69 -5.21
CA ASN A 88 -12.48 -4.83 -6.05
C ASN A 88 -11.71 -6.10 -5.63
N ASN A 89 -12.13 -6.70 -4.52
CA ASN A 89 -11.50 -7.85 -3.84
C ASN A 89 -11.23 -9.11 -4.69
N ARG A 90 -11.71 -9.20 -5.94
CA ARG A 90 -11.58 -10.42 -6.76
C ARG A 90 -10.14 -10.73 -7.21
N LYS A 91 -9.21 -9.78 -7.08
CA LYS A 91 -7.82 -9.92 -7.55
C LYS A 91 -6.76 -9.64 -6.48
N LEU A 92 -7.16 -9.40 -5.23
CA LEU A 92 -6.21 -9.19 -4.14
C LEU A 92 -5.80 -10.54 -3.57
N SER A 93 -4.52 -10.86 -3.63
CA SER A 93 -3.92 -12.03 -2.98
C SER A 93 -3.64 -11.80 -1.49
N SER A 94 -4.32 -10.83 -0.86
CA SER A 94 -4.12 -10.49 0.55
C SER A 94 -4.82 -11.49 1.48
N PRO A 95 -4.28 -11.73 2.68
CA PRO A 95 -4.94 -12.57 3.68
C PRO A 95 -6.36 -12.08 4.04
N PRO A 96 -7.26 -12.96 4.48
CA PRO A 96 -8.58 -12.57 4.95
C PRO A 96 -8.50 -11.49 6.05
N GLY A 97 -9.36 -10.48 5.95
CA GLY A 97 -9.40 -9.36 6.89
C GLY A 97 -8.39 -8.25 6.62
N HIS A 98 -7.50 -8.40 5.64
CA HIS A 98 -6.61 -7.34 5.21
C HIS A 98 -7.33 -6.39 4.24
N ALA A 99 -7.25 -5.08 4.46
CA ALA A 99 -7.98 -4.11 3.63
C ALA A 99 -7.27 -2.75 3.55
N ALA A 100 -7.48 -2.06 2.43
CA ALA A 100 -7.24 -0.63 2.33
C ALA A 100 -8.42 0.10 2.98
N VAL A 101 -8.19 0.90 4.03
CA VAL A 101 -9.26 1.40 4.89
C VAL A 101 -9.59 2.87 4.66
N ASN A 102 -8.60 3.77 4.71
CA ASN A 102 -8.82 5.19 4.40
C ASN A 102 -8.05 5.64 3.14
N PHE A 103 -8.64 6.61 2.44
CA PHE A 103 -8.10 7.21 1.21
C PHE A 103 -8.11 8.73 1.37
N TYR A 104 -6.93 9.31 1.61
CA TYR A 104 -6.76 10.73 1.90
C TYR A 104 -6.25 11.47 0.65
N LEU A 105 -7.07 12.39 0.13
CA LEU A 105 -6.68 13.28 -0.96
C LEU A 105 -5.86 14.46 -0.42
N ALA A 106 -4.59 14.23 -0.16
CA ALA A 106 -3.66 15.26 0.33
C ALA A 106 -2.20 14.86 0.09
N GLY A 107 -1.31 15.85 0.07
CA GLY A 107 0.14 15.63 0.09
C GLY A 107 0.67 15.47 1.52
N LEU A 108 1.79 14.75 1.68
CA LEU A 108 2.40 14.52 2.99
C LEU A 108 2.82 15.82 3.70
N GLN A 109 3.18 16.86 2.95
CA GLN A 109 3.55 18.16 3.53
C GLN A 109 2.35 18.98 4.04
N GLU A 110 1.14 18.67 3.56
CA GLU A 110 -0.08 19.45 3.83
C GLU A 110 -1.02 18.74 4.82
N HIS A 111 -0.87 17.43 4.98
CA HIS A 111 -1.75 16.64 5.79
C HIS A 111 -1.32 16.63 7.27
N THR A 112 -2.24 17.01 8.16
CA THR A 112 -2.08 16.81 9.60
C THR A 112 -2.94 15.65 10.03
N PHE A 113 -2.31 14.54 10.43
CA PHE A 113 -3.04 13.47 11.10
C PHE A 113 -3.48 13.96 12.49
N ALA A 114 -4.78 13.85 12.78
CA ALA A 114 -5.26 14.16 14.13
C ALA A 114 -4.58 13.22 15.14
N PRO A 115 -4.22 13.71 16.34
CA PRO A 115 -3.77 12.83 17.42
C PRO A 115 -4.85 11.77 17.69
N GLN A 116 -4.44 10.51 17.77
CA GLN A 116 -5.30 9.42 18.26
C GLN A 116 -5.41 9.46 19.78
#